data_AF-A0A183CH57-F1
#
_entry.id   AF-A0A183CH57-F1
#
_cell.length_a   1.000
_cell.length_b   1.000
_cell.length_c   1.000
_cell.angle_alpha   90.00
_cell.angle_beta   90.00
_cell.angle_gamma   90.00
#
_symmetry.space_group_name_H-M   'P 1'
#
loop_
_entity.id
_entity.type
_entity.pdbx_description
1 polymer ?
#
loop_
_entity_poly.entity_id
_entity_poly.type
_entity_poly.pdbx_seq_one_letter_code
_entity_poly.pdbx_strand_id
1 'polypeptide(L)'
;MHPTHLGCMISSPLLTGGDIPVPVRQITADTINTILNLFNKVAQSKQQGHVTLLGEPFTVTITTVDRNGLPTKRQLKGGARRKLAPIRHKVHDQCLIKIRNDEDSYCLFYALQATMVATTRTWPRWKFYDYLHSRLGQRGQLQQETLKLMKQTNVPMDLDAYDADTFVPRVVDYWNNLQQQHRFAVFIFGSSGQYKPLYKYVNNTYDTPLLLYYNDSHFDGVQKQGGLFGRKYCLECEVPYLRASKHNKSCKARCMLCGRAGPSFPCAASANFFKKCTTCNKSFKNNDCFQQHIRSNFCNRSKKCKDCGVIWDVPNNTQQGRKGHVCGERFCQLCNNYHTDRGCYIKTLQPKEQKDYRIVAFDLETMQHLPVDQQRPEQRNHEPNFVSAKVACPTCIDNGKWKSDTSGCAICGCHRTIAFCQRRFTDTQIDKQVVVDNPLEAFVDWLINDLPIKYDSYVYSHFGGRFDMVITFRELFRRGFNPDMLRRGNKMYEMRVRKQKGSNPNIVFRDSFNLMPSALAALVPQFGLDVEEKPFFPHLANCPSNYGRQIFPTPDDYIANGMMPEKRRQFDQCFCNGLPQDSRKNLVDVCLVHEGHQRLGTIRINT
;
A
#
# COMPACT_ATOMS: atom_id res chain seq x y z
N MET A 1 3.73 -15.50 7.65
CA MET A 1 2.46 -15.49 8.39
C MET A 1 2.44 -14.23 9.21
N HIS A 2 1.33 -13.49 9.21
CA HIS A 2 1.21 -12.31 10.07
C HIS A 2 0.71 -12.78 11.44
N PRO A 3 1.32 -12.33 12.54
CA PRO A 3 0.88 -12.72 13.88
C PRO A 3 -0.60 -12.36 14.06
N THR A 4 -1.38 -13.27 14.63
CA THR A 4 -2.82 -13.06 14.81
C THR A 4 -3.15 -12.41 16.14
N HIS A 5 -2.24 -12.55 17.12
CA HIS A 5 -2.36 -11.94 18.44
C HIS A 5 -1.04 -11.33 18.87
N LEU A 6 -1.12 -10.27 19.65
CA LEU A 6 0.01 -9.51 20.19
C LEU A 6 -0.26 -9.18 21.65
N GLY A 7 0.70 -9.51 22.51
CA GLY A 7 0.86 -8.97 23.86
C GLY A 7 2.15 -8.16 23.95
N CYS A 8 2.25 -7.32 24.97
CA CYS A 8 3.41 -6.45 25.15
C CYS A 8 3.68 -6.31 26.65
N MET A 9 4.95 -6.25 27.04
CA MET A 9 5.38 -5.92 28.39
C MET A 9 6.26 -4.68 28.32
N ILE A 10 5.94 -3.69 29.15
CA ILE A 10 6.71 -2.44 29.23
C ILE A 10 7.44 -2.43 30.55
N SER A 11 8.77 -2.35 30.47
CA SER A 11 9.68 -2.33 31.62
C SER A 11 10.51 -1.05 31.57
N SER A 12 10.62 -0.33 32.68
CA SER A 12 11.47 0.86 32.81
C SER A 12 11.96 0.99 34.25
N PRO A 13 13.21 1.44 34.48
CA PRO A 13 13.72 1.75 35.82
C PRO A 13 12.87 2.80 36.56
N LEU A 14 12.10 3.59 35.82
CA LEU A 14 11.25 4.67 36.34
C LEU A 14 9.86 4.19 36.81
N LEU A 15 9.51 2.91 36.60
CA LEU A 15 8.25 2.33 37.04
C LEU A 15 8.39 1.80 38.48
N THR A 16 7.95 2.59 39.46
CA THR A 16 7.99 2.24 40.89
C THR A 16 7.00 1.13 41.27
N GLY A 17 6.00 0.85 40.43
CA GLY A 17 4.95 -0.17 40.65
C GLY A 17 5.15 -1.50 39.93
N GLY A 18 6.31 -1.72 39.29
CA GLY A 18 6.59 -2.92 38.48
C GLY A 18 6.22 -2.79 37.00
N ASP A 19 6.56 -3.82 36.23
CA ASP A 19 6.33 -3.88 34.77
C ASP A 19 4.84 -3.82 34.42
N ILE A 20 4.52 -3.17 33.30
CA ILE A 20 3.14 -3.02 32.84
C ILE A 20 2.82 -4.08 31.78
N PRO A 21 1.98 -5.09 32.07
CA PRO A 21 1.59 -6.09 31.10
C PRO A 21 0.40 -5.62 30.25
N VAL A 22 0.55 -5.67 28.94
CA VAL A 22 -0.54 -5.62 27.98
C VAL A 22 -0.88 -7.08 27.61
N PRO A 23 -2.08 -7.57 28.00
CA PRO A 23 -2.46 -8.96 27.74
C PRO A 23 -2.49 -9.24 26.24
N VAL A 24 -2.21 -10.49 25.87
CA VAL A 24 -2.22 -10.95 24.47
C VAL A 24 -3.62 -10.79 23.88
N ARG A 25 -3.75 -9.97 22.85
CA ARG A 25 -5.03 -9.66 22.17
C ARG A 25 -4.91 -9.85 20.66
N GLN A 26 -6.04 -10.10 20.00
CA GLN A 26 -6.09 -10.24 18.56
C GLN A 26 -5.60 -8.95 17.87
N ILE A 27 -4.77 -9.10 16.83
CA ILE A 27 -4.30 -7.98 16.00
C ILE A 27 -5.46 -7.54 15.10
N THR A 28 -5.96 -6.33 15.36
CA THR A 28 -6.95 -5.62 14.55
C THR A 28 -6.28 -4.40 13.90
N ALA A 29 -6.99 -3.73 13.00
CA ALA A 29 -6.48 -2.52 12.33
C ALA A 29 -6.18 -1.35 13.31
N ASP A 30 -6.66 -1.45 14.55
CA ASP A 30 -6.52 -0.46 15.61
C ASP A 30 -5.54 -0.89 16.71
N THR A 31 -4.89 -2.05 16.60
CA THR A 31 -3.95 -2.55 17.61
C THR A 31 -2.81 -1.58 17.87
N ILE A 32 -2.24 -0.98 16.82
CA ILE A 32 -1.17 0.03 16.98
C ILE A 32 -1.69 1.25 17.74
N ASN A 33 -2.85 1.78 17.35
CA ASN A 33 -3.47 2.92 18.03
C ASN A 33 -3.82 2.59 19.49
N THR A 34 -4.24 1.35 19.75
CA THR A 34 -4.58 0.87 21.11
C THR A 34 -3.34 0.81 21.99
N ILE A 35 -2.23 0.28 21.47
CA ILE A 35 -0.93 0.23 22.15
C ILE A 35 -0.41 1.65 22.38
N LEU A 36 -0.45 2.54 21.39
CA LEU A 36 -0.06 3.94 21.52
C LEU A 36 -0.92 4.71 22.54
N ASN A 37 -2.24 4.47 22.56
CA ASN A 37 -3.14 5.05 23.55
C ASN A 37 -2.85 4.52 24.96
N LEU A 38 -2.42 3.27 25.10
CA LEU A 38 -1.94 2.72 26.37
C LEU A 38 -0.65 3.39 26.83
N PHE A 39 0.33 3.60 25.93
CA PHE A 39 1.53 4.39 26.24
C PHE A 39 1.18 5.80 26.71
N ASN A 40 0.23 6.47 26.04
CA ASN A 40 -0.25 7.80 26.45
C ASN A 40 -0.96 7.76 27.81
N LYS A 41 -1.75 6.73 28.10
CA LYS A 41 -2.39 6.56 29.41
C LYS A 41 -1.38 6.32 30.54
N VAL A 42 -0.30 5.58 30.26
CA VAL A 42 0.79 5.36 31.22
C VAL A 42 1.54 6.67 31.46
N ALA A 43 1.80 7.45 30.41
CA ALA A 43 2.40 8.79 30.55
C ALA A 43 1.50 9.80 31.29
N GLN A 44 0.19 9.58 31.31
CA GLN A 44 -0.80 10.44 32.00
C GLN A 44 -1.19 9.91 33.38
N SER A 45 -0.64 8.77 33.81
CA SER A 45 -0.94 8.15 35.10
C SER A 45 -0.36 8.96 36.25
N LYS A 46 -1.18 9.30 37.27
CA LYS A 46 -0.80 10.02 38.50
C LYS A 46 0.35 9.36 39.30
N GLN A 47 0.77 8.15 38.95
CA GLN A 47 1.95 7.52 39.56
C GLN A 47 3.28 8.09 39.07
N GLN A 48 3.28 8.90 38.00
CA GLN A 48 4.46 9.62 37.53
C GLN A 48 4.60 10.95 38.27
N GLY A 49 5.09 10.90 39.50
CA GLY A 49 5.66 12.07 40.14
C GLY A 49 6.89 12.52 39.35
N HIS A 50 6.73 13.55 38.50
CA HIS A 50 7.81 14.27 37.82
C HIS A 50 8.70 13.52 36.82
N VAL A 51 8.34 12.32 36.33
CA VAL A 51 9.15 11.65 35.31
C VAL A 51 8.31 11.17 34.13
N THR A 52 8.55 11.76 32.96
CA THR A 52 8.04 11.27 31.68
C THR A 52 8.83 10.02 31.28
N LEU A 53 8.18 9.07 30.58
CA LEU A 53 8.84 7.92 29.94
C LEU A 53 9.98 8.29 28.95
N LEU A 54 10.21 9.59 28.72
CA LEU A 54 11.20 10.15 27.82
C LEU A 54 12.53 10.50 28.52
N GLY A 55 12.65 10.25 29.83
CA GLY A 55 13.85 10.59 30.63
C GLY A 55 14.92 9.49 30.72
N GLU A 56 14.56 8.22 30.53
CA GLU A 56 15.47 7.06 30.59
C GLU A 56 15.04 6.00 29.56
N PRO A 57 15.93 5.08 29.13
CA PRO A 57 15.56 3.98 28.25
C PRO A 57 14.48 3.09 28.88
N PHE A 58 13.48 2.72 28.09
CA PHE A 58 12.50 1.71 28.46
C PHE A 58 12.55 0.54 27.48
N THR A 59 12.23 -0.66 27.97
CA THR A 59 12.21 -1.89 27.18
C THR A 59 10.77 -2.27 26.88
N VAL A 60 10.51 -2.59 25.61
CA VAL A 60 9.22 -3.11 25.15
C VAL A 60 9.43 -4.53 24.65
N THR A 61 8.97 -5.50 25.43
CA THR A 61 9.02 -6.91 25.04
C THR A 61 7.70 -7.28 24.37
N ILE A 62 7.73 -7.57 23.07
CA ILE A 62 6.54 -7.91 22.29
C ILE A 62 6.43 -9.43 22.16
N THR A 63 5.31 -9.98 22.62
CA THR A 63 4.99 -11.41 22.47
C THR A 63 3.93 -11.55 21.39
N THR A 64 4.29 -12.14 20.25
CA THR A 64 3.33 -12.45 19.20
C THR A 64 2.94 -13.92 19.22
N VAL A 65 1.63 -14.19 19.17
CA VAL A 65 1.10 -15.56 19.09
C VAL A 65 0.37 -15.71 17.77
N ASP A 66 0.67 -16.79 17.04
CA ASP A 66 -0.02 -17.13 15.81
C ASP A 66 -0.92 -18.37 16.01
N ARG A 67 -2.21 -18.16 16.31
CA ARG A 67 -3.20 -19.25 16.32
C ARG A 67 -3.42 -19.88 14.94
N ASN A 68 -3.10 -19.17 13.85
CA ASN A 68 -3.17 -19.68 12.48
C ASN A 68 -1.85 -20.34 12.02
N GLY A 69 -0.80 -20.23 12.83
CA GLY A 69 0.53 -20.79 12.61
C GLY A 69 0.74 -22.15 13.26
N LEU A 70 -0.18 -22.58 14.15
CA LEU A 70 -0.38 -24.00 14.37
C LEU A 70 -0.89 -24.57 13.03
N PRO A 71 -0.24 -25.59 12.45
CA PRO A 71 -0.58 -26.06 11.12
C PRO A 71 -2.00 -26.61 11.12
N THR A 72 -2.97 -25.77 10.73
CA THR A 72 -4.19 -26.27 10.12
C THR A 72 -3.78 -26.73 8.73
N LYS A 73 -3.29 -27.98 8.66
CA LYS A 73 -3.04 -28.69 7.40
C LYS A 73 -4.31 -28.54 6.56
N ARG A 74 -4.27 -27.72 5.51
CA ARG A 74 -5.36 -27.65 4.52
C ARG A 74 -5.35 -28.98 3.76
N GLN A 75 -6.10 -29.95 4.28
CA GLN A 75 -6.37 -31.19 3.57
C GLN A 75 -7.24 -30.85 2.35
N LEU A 76 -6.66 -30.90 1.16
CA LEU A 76 -7.38 -30.76 -0.11
C LEU A 76 -8.19 -32.05 -0.32
N LYS A 77 -9.46 -32.09 0.09
CA LYS A 77 -10.34 -33.26 -0.04
C LYS A 77 -11.31 -33.11 -1.22
N GLY A 78 -11.64 -34.23 -1.88
CA GLY A 78 -12.71 -34.34 -2.88
C GLY A 78 -14.11 -34.44 -2.25
N GLY A 79 -15.17 -34.18 -3.02
CA GLY A 79 -16.57 -34.22 -2.58
C GLY A 79 -17.55 -33.69 -3.64
N ALA A 80 -18.85 -34.00 -3.51
CA ALA A 80 -19.88 -33.68 -4.50
C ALA A 80 -19.99 -32.17 -4.85
N ARG A 81 -20.31 -31.88 -6.13
CA ARG A 81 -20.42 -30.51 -6.68
C ARG A 81 -21.33 -29.63 -5.83
N ARG A 82 -20.74 -28.66 -5.13
CA ARG A 82 -21.47 -27.50 -4.59
C ARG A 82 -21.21 -26.28 -5.46
N LYS A 83 -22.27 -25.60 -5.87
CA LYS A 83 -22.18 -24.32 -6.60
C LYS A 83 -21.63 -23.24 -5.66
N LEU A 84 -20.33 -22.97 -5.74
CA LEU A 84 -19.73 -21.74 -5.23
C LEU A 84 -19.43 -20.83 -6.42
N ALA A 85 -19.62 -19.53 -6.24
CA ALA A 85 -19.34 -18.54 -7.29
C ALA A 85 -17.82 -18.40 -7.51
N PRO A 86 -17.29 -18.70 -8.72
CA PRO A 86 -15.85 -18.64 -8.94
C PRO A 86 -15.40 -17.23 -9.35
N ILE A 87 -14.36 -16.72 -8.70
CA ILE A 87 -13.48 -15.69 -9.28
C ILE A 87 -12.58 -16.42 -10.28
N ARG A 88 -12.98 -16.43 -11.55
CA ARG A 88 -12.32 -17.19 -12.62
C ARG A 88 -11.09 -16.44 -13.13
N HIS A 89 -9.89 -17.00 -12.96
CA HIS A 89 -8.98 -17.01 -14.12
C HIS A 89 -9.76 -17.70 -15.24
N LYS A 90 -9.90 -17.10 -16.42
CA LYS A 90 -10.51 -17.75 -17.58
C LYS A 90 -9.56 -18.85 -18.10
N VAL A 91 -9.37 -19.91 -17.30
CA VAL A 91 -8.65 -21.11 -17.69
C VAL A 91 -9.51 -21.79 -18.74
N HIS A 92 -9.06 -21.75 -19.99
CA HIS A 92 -9.77 -22.42 -21.07
C HIS A 92 -9.70 -23.94 -20.86
N ASP A 93 -10.84 -24.61 -20.99
CA ASP A 93 -10.97 -26.07 -20.91
C ASP A 93 -9.92 -26.84 -21.71
N GLN A 94 -9.50 -26.28 -22.85
CA GLN A 94 -8.46 -26.84 -23.73
C GLN A 94 -7.04 -26.84 -23.14
N CYS A 95 -6.85 -26.26 -21.95
CA CYS A 95 -5.58 -26.26 -21.23
C CYS A 95 -5.50 -27.40 -20.21
N LEU A 96 -6.64 -28.04 -19.91
CA LEU A 96 -6.78 -29.11 -18.94
C LEU A 96 -6.89 -30.46 -19.63
N ILE A 97 -6.40 -31.50 -18.95
CA ILE A 97 -6.71 -32.90 -19.22
C ILE A 97 -7.92 -33.19 -18.32
N LYS A 98 -9.12 -33.04 -18.88
CA LYS A 98 -10.35 -33.19 -18.10
C LYS A 98 -10.55 -34.63 -17.69
N ILE A 99 -10.56 -34.86 -16.38
CA ILE A 99 -10.85 -36.17 -15.82
C ILE A 99 -12.36 -36.31 -15.67
N ARG A 100 -12.89 -37.44 -16.15
CA ARG A 100 -14.29 -37.84 -15.97
C ARG A 100 -14.29 -39.16 -15.21
N ASN A 101 -14.79 -39.14 -13.99
CA ASN A 101 -14.90 -40.30 -13.11
C ASN A 101 -16.26 -40.25 -12.41
N ASP A 102 -17.32 -40.45 -13.18
CA ASP A 102 -18.70 -40.34 -12.66
C ASP A 102 -19.07 -41.52 -11.72
N GLU A 103 -18.26 -42.58 -11.70
CA GLU A 103 -18.53 -43.84 -10.99
C GLU A 103 -17.66 -44.05 -9.74
N ASP A 104 -16.65 -43.22 -9.49
CA ASP A 104 -15.70 -43.39 -8.39
C ASP A 104 -15.15 -42.05 -7.86
N SER A 105 -14.43 -42.07 -6.73
CA SER A 105 -13.82 -40.90 -6.09
C SER A 105 -12.33 -40.71 -6.47
N TYR A 106 -11.81 -41.39 -7.50
CA TYR A 106 -10.37 -41.53 -7.79
C TYR A 106 -9.79 -40.42 -8.68
N CYS A 107 -10.48 -39.28 -8.82
CA CYS A 107 -10.07 -38.16 -9.68
C CYS A 107 -8.60 -37.74 -9.49
N LEU A 108 -8.07 -37.76 -8.27
CA LEU A 108 -6.65 -37.46 -7.98
C LEU A 108 -5.70 -38.42 -8.74
N PHE A 109 -5.97 -39.73 -8.67
CA PHE A 109 -5.11 -40.74 -9.29
C PHE A 109 -5.26 -40.75 -10.81
N TYR A 110 -6.47 -40.57 -11.33
CA TYR A 110 -6.68 -40.37 -12.76
C TYR A 110 -5.94 -39.14 -13.28
N ALA A 111 -6.00 -38.02 -12.56
CA ALA A 111 -5.31 -36.79 -12.94
C ALA A 111 -3.78 -36.99 -12.92
N LEU A 112 -3.26 -37.66 -11.90
CA LEU A 112 -1.84 -38.03 -11.81
C LEU A 112 -1.43 -38.94 -12.98
N GLN A 113 -2.13 -40.05 -13.19
CA GLN A 113 -1.81 -41.05 -14.22
C GLN A 113 -1.91 -40.45 -15.64
N ALA A 114 -3.01 -39.75 -15.96
CA ALA A 114 -3.20 -39.15 -17.26
C ALA A 114 -2.17 -38.04 -17.54
N THR A 115 -1.82 -37.22 -16.53
CA THR A 115 -0.79 -36.18 -16.69
C THR A 115 0.60 -36.80 -16.85
N MET A 116 0.91 -37.86 -16.11
CA MET A 116 2.16 -38.61 -16.26
C MET A 116 2.28 -39.19 -17.67
N VAL A 117 1.25 -39.87 -18.17
CA VAL A 117 1.23 -40.43 -19.54
C VAL A 117 1.36 -39.34 -20.60
N ALA A 118 0.63 -38.23 -20.45
CA ALA A 118 0.71 -37.09 -21.37
C ALA A 118 2.11 -36.46 -21.43
N THR A 119 2.85 -36.50 -20.33
CA THR A 119 4.16 -35.85 -20.20
C THR A 119 5.30 -36.77 -20.63
N THR A 120 5.18 -38.07 -20.37
CA THR A 120 6.26 -39.06 -20.59
C THR A 120 6.13 -39.81 -21.91
N ARG A 121 4.90 -40.17 -22.34
CA ARG A 121 4.69 -40.93 -23.56
C ARG A 121 4.61 -39.97 -24.75
N THR A 122 5.45 -40.19 -25.76
CA THR A 122 5.43 -39.43 -27.03
C THR A 122 4.32 -39.94 -27.95
N TRP A 123 3.07 -39.87 -27.50
CA TRP A 123 1.91 -40.31 -28.28
C TRP A 123 1.35 -39.18 -29.14
N PRO A 124 0.84 -39.49 -30.35
CA PRO A 124 0.08 -38.52 -31.13
C PRO A 124 -1.22 -38.16 -30.39
N ARG A 125 -1.72 -36.95 -30.61
CA ARG A 125 -2.90 -36.40 -29.90
C ARG A 125 -4.11 -37.31 -29.94
N TRP A 126 -4.39 -37.95 -31.07
CA TRP A 126 -5.54 -38.85 -31.22
C TRP A 126 -5.42 -40.07 -30.30
N LYS A 127 -4.23 -40.67 -30.18
CA LYS A 127 -4.00 -41.86 -29.34
C LYS A 127 -4.16 -41.54 -27.86
N PHE A 128 -3.65 -40.38 -27.43
CA PHE A 128 -3.85 -39.92 -26.05
C PHE A 128 -5.31 -39.59 -25.77
N TYR A 129 -6.02 -39.00 -26.74
CA TYR A 129 -7.45 -38.75 -26.63
C TYR A 129 -8.26 -40.05 -26.47
N ASP A 130 -7.92 -41.08 -27.26
CA ASP A 130 -8.58 -42.39 -27.18
C ASP A 130 -8.31 -43.08 -25.82
N TYR A 131 -7.08 -42.97 -25.30
CA TYR A 131 -6.72 -43.42 -23.96
C TYR A 131 -7.51 -42.70 -22.86
N LEU A 132 -7.61 -41.37 -22.92
CA LEU A 132 -8.30 -40.57 -21.91
C LEU A 132 -9.82 -40.82 -21.90
N HIS A 133 -10.40 -41.06 -23.07
CA HIS A 133 -11.86 -41.21 -23.24
C HIS A 133 -12.31 -42.66 -23.43
N SER A 134 -11.45 -43.65 -23.19
CA SER A 134 -11.76 -45.08 -23.37
C SER A 134 -12.34 -45.43 -24.75
N ARG A 135 -11.77 -44.85 -25.81
CA ARG A 135 -12.21 -45.08 -27.21
C ARG A 135 -11.26 -46.03 -27.94
N LEU A 136 -11.74 -46.61 -29.04
CA LEU A 136 -10.97 -47.24 -30.12
C LEU A 136 -9.72 -48.03 -29.67
N GLY A 137 -9.92 -49.25 -29.17
CA GLY A 137 -8.83 -50.15 -28.77
C GLY A 137 -8.12 -49.80 -27.46
N GLN A 138 -8.48 -48.69 -26.79
CA GLN A 138 -7.97 -48.29 -25.47
C GLN A 138 -9.06 -48.29 -24.38
N ARG A 139 -10.14 -49.05 -24.59
CA ARG A 139 -11.31 -49.07 -23.70
C ARG A 139 -10.92 -49.51 -22.28
N GLY A 140 -11.12 -48.63 -21.30
CA GLY A 140 -10.84 -48.90 -19.89
C GLY A 140 -9.35 -48.90 -19.50
N GLN A 141 -8.43 -48.56 -20.42
CA GLN A 141 -7.00 -48.67 -20.14
C GLN A 141 -6.55 -47.71 -19.01
N LEU A 142 -6.99 -46.44 -19.05
CA LEU A 142 -6.68 -45.47 -18.00
C LEU A 142 -7.21 -45.94 -16.62
N GLN A 143 -8.41 -46.51 -16.57
CA GLN A 143 -9.00 -47.06 -15.35
C GLN A 143 -8.21 -48.26 -14.82
N GLN A 144 -7.85 -49.21 -15.68
CA GLN A 144 -7.04 -50.37 -15.29
C GLN A 144 -5.65 -49.96 -14.78
N GLU A 145 -4.97 -49.03 -15.47
CA GLU A 145 -3.68 -48.50 -15.03
C GLU A 145 -3.80 -47.75 -13.70
N THR A 146 -4.87 -46.97 -13.49
CA THR A 146 -5.12 -46.22 -12.25
C THR A 146 -5.40 -47.15 -11.07
N LEU A 147 -6.25 -48.17 -11.25
CA LEU A 147 -6.53 -49.17 -10.22
C LEU A 147 -5.27 -49.98 -9.87
N LYS A 148 -4.45 -50.31 -10.88
CA LYS A 148 -3.16 -50.96 -10.67
C LYS A 148 -2.22 -50.07 -9.85
N LEU A 149 -2.13 -48.77 -10.17
CA LEU A 149 -1.33 -47.81 -9.42
C LEU A 149 -1.78 -47.72 -7.96
N MET A 150 -3.09 -47.62 -7.70
CA MET A 150 -3.63 -47.55 -6.33
C MET A 150 -3.29 -48.81 -5.53
N LYS A 151 -3.43 -50.00 -6.13
CA LYS A 151 -3.04 -51.27 -5.50
C LYS A 151 -1.54 -51.32 -5.19
N GLN A 152 -0.69 -50.90 -6.13
CA GLN A 152 0.76 -50.92 -5.97
C GLN A 152 1.28 -49.89 -4.94
N THR A 153 0.51 -48.83 -4.68
CA THR A 153 0.87 -47.78 -3.73
C THR A 153 0.13 -47.91 -2.38
N ASN A 154 -0.49 -49.07 -2.13
CA ASN A 154 -1.26 -49.39 -0.93
C ASN A 154 -2.26 -48.29 -0.56
N VAL A 155 -3.03 -47.84 -1.56
CA VAL A 155 -4.10 -46.87 -1.39
C VAL A 155 -5.41 -47.61 -1.10
N PRO A 156 -6.10 -47.33 0.02
CA PRO A 156 -7.44 -47.86 0.28
C PRO A 156 -8.40 -47.42 -0.82
N MET A 157 -9.28 -48.30 -1.32
CA MET A 157 -10.21 -47.99 -2.42
C MET A 157 -11.62 -47.62 -1.95
N ASP A 158 -11.87 -47.69 -0.64
CA ASP A 158 -13.15 -47.49 0.02
C ASP A 158 -13.37 -46.04 0.51
N LEU A 159 -12.44 -45.13 0.22
CA LEU A 159 -12.53 -43.74 0.67
C LEU A 159 -13.39 -42.89 -0.27
N ASP A 160 -14.23 -42.03 0.32
CA ASP A 160 -15.04 -41.03 -0.40
C ASP A 160 -14.19 -39.94 -1.08
N ALA A 161 -12.95 -39.74 -0.58
CA ALA A 161 -12.06 -38.69 -1.07
C ALA A 161 -10.59 -38.97 -0.72
N TYR A 162 -9.70 -38.50 -1.59
CA TYR A 162 -8.25 -38.67 -1.45
C TYR A 162 -7.57 -37.31 -1.34
N ASP A 163 -6.86 -37.07 -0.25
CA ASP A 163 -6.14 -35.82 -0.05
C ASP A 163 -4.74 -35.82 -0.66
N ALA A 164 -4.35 -34.68 -1.22
CA ALA A 164 -3.06 -34.57 -1.89
C ALA A 164 -1.85 -34.76 -0.94
N ASP A 165 -1.97 -34.36 0.33
CA ASP A 165 -0.86 -34.41 1.31
C ASP A 165 -0.49 -35.87 1.64
N THR A 166 -1.48 -36.75 1.74
CA THR A 166 -1.30 -38.17 2.05
C THR A 166 -0.88 -38.99 0.83
N PHE A 167 -1.54 -38.78 -0.31
CA PHE A 167 -1.47 -39.74 -1.42
C PHE A 167 -0.50 -39.35 -2.54
N VAL A 168 -0.25 -38.05 -2.77
CA VAL A 168 0.72 -37.62 -3.79
C VAL A 168 2.14 -38.12 -3.48
N PRO A 169 2.67 -38.02 -2.24
CA PRO A 169 4.00 -38.53 -1.93
C PRO A 169 4.15 -40.02 -2.25
N ARG A 170 3.15 -40.85 -1.87
CA ARG A 170 3.16 -42.30 -2.12
C ARG A 170 3.31 -42.63 -3.60
N VAL A 171 2.53 -41.95 -4.44
CA VAL A 171 2.53 -42.17 -5.89
C VAL A 171 3.84 -41.67 -6.52
N VAL A 172 4.28 -40.46 -6.16
CA VAL A 172 5.47 -39.85 -6.74
C VAL A 172 6.74 -40.58 -6.33
N ASP A 173 6.85 -41.00 -5.07
CA ASP A 173 7.99 -41.79 -4.59
C ASP A 173 8.01 -43.16 -5.25
N TYR A 174 6.86 -43.82 -5.38
CA TYR A 174 6.74 -45.08 -6.11
C TYR A 174 7.24 -44.94 -7.56
N TRP A 175 6.81 -43.91 -8.29
CA TRP A 175 7.29 -43.67 -9.65
C TRP A 175 8.78 -43.35 -9.72
N ASN A 176 9.27 -42.48 -8.83
CA ASN A 176 10.69 -42.10 -8.79
C ASN A 176 11.60 -43.29 -8.42
N ASN A 177 11.09 -44.29 -7.70
CA ASN A 177 11.83 -45.51 -7.38
C ASN A 177 11.81 -46.54 -8.52
N LEU A 178 10.76 -46.56 -9.34
CA LEU A 178 10.62 -47.48 -10.48
C LEU A 178 11.31 -46.98 -11.75
N GLN A 179 11.32 -45.67 -11.97
CA GLN A 179 11.67 -45.05 -13.24
C GLN A 179 13.03 -44.34 -13.09
N GLN A 180 14.11 -44.93 -13.61
CA GLN A 180 15.41 -44.24 -13.65
C GLN A 180 15.47 -43.12 -14.71
N GLN A 181 14.51 -43.06 -15.64
CA GLN A 181 14.53 -42.11 -16.77
C GLN A 181 13.89 -40.75 -16.45
N HIS A 182 12.97 -40.68 -15.47
CA HIS A 182 12.23 -39.47 -15.15
C HIS A 182 12.20 -39.24 -13.64
N ARG A 183 12.38 -37.99 -13.23
CA ARG A 183 12.21 -37.56 -11.83
C ARG A 183 11.00 -36.64 -11.73
N PHE A 184 9.93 -37.17 -11.18
CA PHE A 184 8.64 -36.51 -11.08
C PHE A 184 8.57 -35.56 -9.88
N ALA A 185 7.88 -34.44 -10.10
CA ALA A 185 7.43 -33.52 -9.06
C ALA A 185 5.99 -33.10 -9.38
N VAL A 186 5.15 -32.91 -8.35
CA VAL A 186 3.74 -32.55 -8.54
C VAL A 186 3.49 -31.14 -8.03
N PHE A 187 2.74 -30.35 -8.81
CA PHE A 187 2.29 -29.01 -8.45
C PHE A 187 0.79 -28.89 -8.72
N ILE A 188 0.02 -28.53 -7.70
CA ILE A 188 -1.44 -28.43 -7.76
C ILE A 188 -1.84 -26.96 -7.66
N PHE A 189 -2.56 -26.46 -8.66
CA PHE A 189 -3.05 -25.08 -8.72
C PHE A 189 -4.54 -25.03 -8.48
N GLY A 190 -5.02 -23.97 -7.83
CA GLY A 190 -6.43 -23.76 -7.53
C GLY A 190 -7.13 -22.77 -8.45
N SER A 191 -8.46 -22.77 -8.41
CA SER A 191 -9.29 -21.73 -9.02
C SER A 191 -9.22 -20.36 -8.34
N SER A 192 -8.58 -20.26 -7.16
CA SER A 192 -8.53 -19.07 -6.29
C SER A 192 -7.71 -17.88 -6.81
N GLY A 193 -7.29 -17.90 -8.08
CA GLY A 193 -6.62 -16.74 -8.66
C GLY A 193 -5.13 -16.60 -8.34
N GLN A 194 -4.57 -17.48 -7.49
CA GLN A 194 -3.19 -17.34 -7.01
C GLN A 194 -2.18 -17.88 -8.01
N TYR A 195 -1.08 -17.15 -8.22
CA TYR A 195 0.05 -17.64 -9.03
C TYR A 195 0.78 -18.80 -8.33
N LYS A 196 0.67 -18.93 -7.01
CA LYS A 196 1.34 -20.00 -6.26
C LYS A 196 0.55 -21.31 -6.29
N PRO A 197 1.24 -22.47 -6.30
CA PRO A 197 0.57 -23.75 -6.15
C PRO A 197 -0.09 -23.84 -4.76
N LEU A 198 -1.29 -24.43 -4.70
CA LEU A 198 -1.97 -24.77 -3.45
C LEU A 198 -1.22 -25.89 -2.70
N TYR A 199 -0.61 -26.81 -3.45
CA TYR A 199 0.18 -27.91 -2.94
C TYR A 199 1.31 -28.23 -3.91
N LYS A 200 2.48 -28.61 -3.40
CA LYS A 200 3.59 -29.12 -4.20
C LYS A 200 4.32 -30.24 -3.46
N TYR A 201 4.69 -31.27 -4.20
CA TYR A 201 5.56 -32.33 -3.74
C TYR A 201 6.75 -32.41 -4.69
N VAL A 202 7.91 -31.96 -4.20
CA VAL A 202 9.10 -31.72 -5.03
C VAL A 202 10.31 -32.30 -4.32
N ASN A 203 11.05 -33.16 -5.01
CA ASN A 203 12.41 -33.50 -4.62
C ASN A 203 13.40 -32.60 -5.40
N ASN A 204 14.55 -32.27 -4.82
CA ASN A 204 15.46 -31.19 -5.26
C ASN A 204 16.07 -31.36 -6.68
N THR A 205 15.72 -32.38 -7.43
CA THR A 205 16.36 -32.77 -8.71
C THR A 205 15.36 -33.27 -9.77
N TYR A 206 14.13 -32.77 -9.78
CA TYR A 206 13.11 -33.18 -10.76
C TYR A 206 13.39 -32.64 -12.18
N ASP A 207 12.97 -33.40 -13.19
CA ASP A 207 12.98 -33.00 -14.60
C ASP A 207 11.58 -33.02 -15.24
N THR A 208 10.63 -33.70 -14.62
CA THR A 208 9.31 -33.99 -15.19
C THR A 208 8.22 -33.48 -14.24
N PRO A 209 7.88 -32.18 -14.28
CA PRO A 209 6.81 -31.64 -13.44
C PRO A 209 5.43 -32.04 -13.95
N LEU A 210 4.62 -32.61 -13.07
CA LEU A 210 3.22 -32.91 -13.28
C LEU A 210 2.37 -31.79 -12.68
N LEU A 211 1.57 -31.15 -13.52
CA LEU A 211 0.74 -30.01 -13.16
C LEU A 211 -0.71 -30.46 -13.06
N LEU A 212 -1.32 -30.26 -11.89
CA LEU A 212 -2.74 -30.54 -11.66
C LEU A 212 -3.51 -29.25 -11.38
N TYR A 213 -4.80 -29.27 -11.68
CA TYR A 213 -5.73 -28.20 -11.40
C TYR A 213 -6.83 -28.72 -10.46
N TYR A 214 -7.02 -28.06 -9.34
CA TYR A 214 -8.03 -28.36 -8.33
C TYR A 214 -9.11 -27.30 -8.34
N ASN A 215 -10.34 -27.71 -8.66
CA ASN A 215 -11.50 -26.84 -8.64
C ASN A 215 -12.74 -27.62 -8.23
N ASP A 216 -13.58 -27.03 -7.38
CA ASP A 216 -14.85 -27.61 -6.92
C ASP A 216 -14.72 -29.07 -6.46
N SER A 217 -13.69 -29.34 -5.64
CA SER A 217 -13.40 -30.67 -5.09
C SER A 217 -13.07 -31.76 -6.13
N HIS A 218 -12.60 -31.36 -7.31
CA HIS A 218 -12.20 -32.25 -8.41
C HIS A 218 -10.78 -31.94 -8.89
N PHE A 219 -10.03 -32.98 -9.28
CA PHE A 219 -8.68 -32.86 -9.86
C PHE A 219 -8.70 -33.10 -11.37
N ASP A 220 -8.14 -32.16 -12.11
CA ASP A 220 -7.84 -32.29 -13.53
C ASP A 220 -6.31 -32.23 -13.76
N GLY A 221 -5.84 -32.82 -14.86
CA GLY A 221 -4.46 -32.61 -15.30
C GLY A 221 -4.31 -31.27 -16.03
N VAL A 222 -3.08 -30.75 -16.14
CA VAL A 222 -2.79 -29.54 -16.93
C VAL A 222 -1.85 -29.91 -18.07
N GLN A 223 -2.35 -29.84 -19.31
CA GLN A 223 -1.56 -30.14 -20.52
C GLN A 223 -0.77 -28.92 -21.04
N LYS A 224 -1.26 -27.70 -20.78
CA LYS A 224 -0.63 -26.47 -21.27
C LYS A 224 -0.41 -25.49 -20.12
N GLN A 225 0.74 -25.57 -19.48
CA GLN A 225 1.14 -24.68 -18.39
C GLN A 225 0.92 -23.19 -18.72
N GLY A 226 1.28 -22.76 -19.94
CA GLY A 226 1.11 -21.37 -20.37
C GLY A 226 -0.35 -20.92 -20.49
N GLY A 227 -1.27 -21.86 -20.73
CA GLY A 227 -2.70 -21.60 -20.81
C GLY A 227 -3.36 -21.40 -19.44
N LEU A 228 -2.80 -21.98 -18.39
CA LEU A 228 -3.28 -21.80 -17.02
C LEU A 228 -3.09 -20.35 -16.52
N PHE A 229 -1.99 -19.71 -16.91
CA PHE A 229 -1.64 -18.35 -16.46
C PHE A 229 -1.73 -17.27 -17.56
N GLY A 230 -2.09 -17.67 -18.79
CA GLY A 230 -2.03 -16.82 -19.99
C GLY A 230 -0.62 -16.37 -20.40
N ARG A 231 0.42 -16.84 -19.70
CA ARG A 231 1.84 -16.49 -19.86
C ARG A 231 2.71 -17.67 -19.45
N LYS A 232 3.99 -17.66 -19.80
CA LYS A 232 4.93 -18.67 -19.29
C LYS A 232 5.05 -18.54 -17.77
N TYR A 233 5.24 -19.66 -17.10
CA TYR A 233 5.34 -19.71 -15.64
C TYR A 233 6.60 -20.47 -15.23
N CYS A 234 7.29 -19.98 -14.21
CA CYS A 234 8.49 -20.61 -13.67
C CYS A 234 8.11 -21.36 -12.40
N LEU A 235 8.22 -22.69 -12.40
CA LEU A 235 7.93 -23.53 -11.22
C LEU A 235 8.93 -23.30 -10.09
N GLU A 236 10.19 -22.99 -10.43
CA GLU A 236 11.25 -22.73 -9.46
C GLU A 236 11.08 -21.39 -8.74
N CYS A 237 10.68 -20.34 -9.46
CA CYS A 237 10.48 -19.01 -8.88
C CYS A 237 9.03 -18.74 -8.47
N GLU A 238 8.11 -19.65 -8.81
CA GLU A 238 6.66 -19.52 -8.61
C GLU A 238 6.06 -18.20 -9.14
N VAL A 239 6.50 -17.76 -10.31
CA VAL A 239 6.05 -16.49 -10.93
C VAL A 239 5.84 -16.61 -12.44
N PRO A 240 4.86 -15.86 -13.00
CA PRO A 240 4.72 -15.71 -14.44
C PRO A 240 5.86 -14.86 -15.02
N TYR A 241 6.25 -15.14 -16.26
CA TYR A 241 7.24 -14.35 -16.99
C TYR A 241 6.90 -14.28 -18.48
N LEU A 242 7.23 -13.15 -19.11
CA LEU A 242 6.92 -12.91 -20.52
C LEU A 242 7.91 -13.59 -21.46
N ARG A 243 9.21 -13.42 -21.20
CA ARG A 243 10.30 -13.94 -22.04
C ARG A 243 11.33 -14.62 -21.18
N ALA A 244 11.77 -15.82 -21.57
CA ALA A 244 12.80 -16.55 -20.86
C ALA A 244 14.07 -15.69 -20.71
N SER A 245 14.48 -14.95 -21.73
CA SER A 245 15.67 -14.06 -21.69
C SER A 245 15.63 -12.97 -20.59
N LYS A 246 14.43 -12.53 -20.17
CA LYS A 246 14.22 -11.53 -19.11
C LYS A 246 13.86 -12.13 -17.74
N HIS A 247 13.79 -13.46 -17.62
CA HIS A 247 13.55 -14.13 -16.35
C HIS A 247 14.68 -13.87 -15.33
N ASN A 248 14.39 -14.06 -14.04
CA ASN A 248 15.33 -13.79 -12.96
C ASN A 248 16.65 -14.57 -13.13
N LYS A 249 17.79 -13.91 -12.97
CA LYS A 249 19.12 -14.52 -13.10
C LYS A 249 19.47 -15.47 -11.97
N SER A 250 18.92 -15.24 -10.78
CA SER A 250 19.13 -16.13 -9.63
C SER A 250 18.26 -17.38 -9.70
N CYS A 251 17.37 -17.51 -10.70
CA CYS A 251 16.59 -18.71 -10.90
C CYS A 251 17.51 -19.89 -11.21
N LYS A 252 17.42 -20.96 -10.42
CA LYS A 252 18.19 -22.19 -10.61
C LYS A 252 17.80 -22.88 -11.92
N ALA A 253 16.51 -22.86 -12.25
CA ALA A 253 15.94 -23.40 -13.47
C ALA A 253 16.17 -22.50 -14.72
N ARG A 254 17.29 -21.77 -14.79
CA ARG A 254 17.63 -20.87 -15.90
C ARG A 254 19.07 -21.10 -16.34
N CYS A 255 19.28 -21.19 -17.66
CA CYS A 255 20.62 -21.19 -18.22
C CYS A 255 21.16 -19.76 -18.37
N MET A 256 22.27 -19.45 -17.70
CA MET A 256 22.96 -18.15 -17.81
C MET A 256 23.67 -17.94 -19.17
N LEU A 257 23.88 -19.02 -19.94
CA LEU A 257 24.56 -18.97 -21.23
C LEU A 257 23.61 -18.64 -22.39
N CYS A 258 22.48 -19.36 -22.51
CA CYS A 258 21.50 -19.19 -23.59
C CYS A 258 20.20 -18.50 -23.17
N GLY A 259 19.97 -18.27 -21.87
CA GLY A 259 18.81 -17.51 -21.37
C GLY A 259 17.48 -18.28 -21.37
N ARG A 260 17.46 -19.56 -21.75
CA ARG A 260 16.28 -20.44 -21.58
C ARG A 260 16.04 -20.74 -20.09
N ALA A 261 14.78 -20.98 -19.74
CA ALA A 261 14.35 -21.30 -18.39
C ALA A 261 13.30 -22.42 -18.40
N GLY A 262 13.27 -23.22 -17.34
CA GLY A 262 12.46 -24.43 -17.19
C GLY A 262 13.20 -25.53 -16.42
N PRO A 263 12.51 -26.62 -16.07
CA PRO A 263 13.05 -27.72 -15.24
C PRO A 263 14.34 -28.34 -15.79
N SER A 264 14.46 -28.44 -17.12
CA SER A 264 15.63 -29.02 -17.80
C SER A 264 16.83 -28.06 -17.92
N PHE A 265 16.86 -26.98 -17.15
CA PHE A 265 17.94 -25.99 -17.14
C PHE A 265 18.56 -25.88 -15.75
N PRO A 266 19.88 -25.61 -15.62
CA PRO A 266 20.82 -25.18 -16.67
C PRO A 266 21.15 -26.28 -17.71
N CYS A 267 21.56 -25.88 -18.93
CA CYS A 267 21.90 -26.84 -19.97
C CYS A 267 23.03 -27.78 -19.52
N ALA A 268 22.77 -29.08 -19.53
CA ALA A 268 23.77 -30.11 -19.24
C ALA A 268 24.91 -30.08 -20.27
N ALA A 269 26.13 -30.43 -19.84
CA ALA A 269 27.27 -30.55 -20.75
C ALA A 269 27.12 -31.80 -21.63
N SER A 270 27.45 -31.67 -22.91
CA SER A 270 27.59 -32.78 -23.84
C SER A 270 29.06 -33.17 -23.91
N ALA A 271 29.36 -34.48 -23.95
CA ALA A 271 30.71 -34.95 -24.20
C ALA A 271 31.21 -34.38 -25.55
N ASN A 272 32.46 -33.94 -25.60
CA ASN A 272 33.17 -33.52 -26.82
C ASN A 272 32.67 -32.25 -27.54
N PHE A 273 31.90 -31.38 -26.88
CA PHE A 273 31.54 -30.07 -27.45
C PHE A 273 32.14 -28.91 -26.66
N PHE A 274 32.91 -28.05 -27.33
CA PHE A 274 33.35 -26.76 -26.79
C PHE A 274 33.36 -25.69 -27.87
N LYS A 275 32.54 -24.64 -27.70
CA LYS A 275 32.54 -23.46 -28.58
C LYS A 275 32.48 -22.17 -27.76
N LYS A 276 33.23 -21.16 -28.19
CA LYS A 276 33.22 -19.82 -27.60
C LYS A 276 32.55 -18.84 -28.56
N CYS A 277 31.60 -18.05 -28.05
CA CYS A 277 30.97 -16.99 -28.82
C CYS A 277 31.90 -15.77 -28.91
N THR A 278 32.20 -15.32 -30.12
CA THR A 278 33.12 -14.19 -30.39
C THR A 278 32.54 -12.85 -29.93
N THR A 279 31.22 -12.66 -30.00
CA THR A 279 30.54 -11.40 -29.66
C THR A 279 30.41 -11.16 -28.15
N CYS A 280 30.28 -12.22 -27.35
CA CYS A 280 29.99 -12.11 -25.91
C CYS A 280 30.97 -12.84 -24.99
N ASN A 281 31.98 -13.51 -25.55
CA ASN A 281 33.02 -14.27 -24.84
C ASN A 281 32.52 -15.43 -23.95
N LYS A 282 31.25 -15.83 -24.07
CA LYS A 282 30.72 -17.00 -23.35
C LYS A 282 31.21 -18.31 -23.99
N SER A 283 31.53 -19.29 -23.15
CA SER A 283 31.92 -20.64 -23.56
C SER A 283 30.78 -21.62 -23.32
N PHE A 284 30.55 -22.52 -24.27
CA PHE A 284 29.44 -23.46 -24.30
C PHE A 284 29.96 -24.88 -24.37
N LYS A 285 29.42 -25.77 -23.53
CA LYS A 285 29.71 -27.21 -23.49
C LYS A 285 28.59 -28.07 -24.10
N ASN A 286 27.62 -27.44 -24.76
CA ASN A 286 26.45 -28.10 -25.33
C ASN A 286 26.09 -27.40 -26.65
N ASN A 287 25.96 -28.18 -27.73
CA ASN A 287 25.69 -27.64 -29.07
C ASN A 287 24.32 -26.96 -29.15
N ASP A 288 23.26 -27.58 -28.63
CA ASP A 288 21.92 -26.98 -28.60
C ASP A 288 21.90 -25.67 -27.80
N CYS A 289 22.65 -25.60 -26.69
CA CYS A 289 22.82 -24.36 -25.93
C CYS A 289 23.48 -23.25 -26.76
N PHE A 290 24.52 -23.59 -27.53
CA PHE A 290 25.22 -22.64 -28.41
C PHE A 290 24.37 -22.20 -29.60
N GLN A 291 23.72 -23.13 -30.30
CA GLN A 291 22.85 -22.82 -31.44
C GLN A 291 21.68 -21.94 -31.01
N GLN A 292 21.04 -22.25 -29.87
CA GLN A 292 19.98 -21.40 -29.33
C GLN A 292 20.50 -20.01 -28.94
N HIS A 293 21.71 -19.92 -28.37
CA HIS A 293 22.31 -18.63 -28.02
C HIS A 293 22.49 -17.73 -29.24
N ILE A 294 23.00 -18.27 -30.35
CA ILE A 294 23.17 -17.55 -31.62
C ILE A 294 21.81 -17.20 -32.24
N ARG A 295 20.92 -18.19 -32.41
CA ARG A 295 19.59 -18.00 -33.02
C ARG A 295 18.74 -16.95 -32.31
N SER A 296 18.86 -16.85 -30.98
CA SER A 296 18.10 -15.88 -30.18
C SER A 296 18.81 -14.54 -29.97
N ASN A 297 20.02 -14.35 -30.52
CA ASN A 297 20.87 -13.17 -30.29
C ASN A 297 21.04 -12.84 -28.80
N PHE A 298 21.15 -13.86 -27.94
CA PHE A 298 21.21 -13.66 -26.49
C PHE A 298 22.51 -12.96 -26.04
N CYS A 299 23.52 -12.91 -26.91
CA CYS A 299 24.73 -12.09 -26.76
C CYS A 299 24.44 -10.60 -26.52
N ASN A 300 23.32 -10.08 -27.06
CA ASN A 300 22.90 -8.68 -26.86
C ASN A 300 22.34 -8.42 -25.45
N ARG A 301 21.91 -9.46 -24.75
CA ARG A 301 21.35 -9.32 -23.39
C ARG A 301 22.44 -9.39 -22.33
N SER A 302 23.44 -10.25 -22.50
CA SER A 302 24.49 -10.46 -21.50
C SER A 302 25.82 -10.92 -22.12
N LYS A 303 26.93 -10.47 -21.52
CA LYS A 303 28.30 -10.73 -21.96
C LYS A 303 29.14 -11.29 -20.81
N LYS A 304 30.23 -12.00 -21.13
CA LYS A 304 31.23 -12.48 -20.17
C LYS A 304 32.43 -11.53 -20.20
N CYS A 305 32.85 -11.03 -19.04
CA CYS A 305 34.07 -10.24 -18.91
C CYS A 305 35.31 -11.13 -19.21
N LYS A 306 36.30 -10.57 -19.92
CA LYS A 306 37.56 -11.28 -20.21
C LYS A 306 38.44 -11.37 -18.96
N ASP A 307 38.43 -10.34 -18.13
CA ASP A 307 39.36 -10.19 -17.00
C ASP A 307 38.85 -10.92 -15.75
N CYS A 308 37.62 -10.65 -15.31
CA CYS A 308 37.06 -11.25 -14.10
C CYS A 308 36.17 -12.48 -14.35
N GLY A 309 35.89 -12.83 -15.62
CA GLY A 309 35.04 -13.97 -15.98
C GLY A 309 33.55 -13.84 -15.65
N VAL A 310 33.11 -12.75 -15.00
CA VAL A 310 31.71 -12.53 -14.60
C VAL A 310 30.81 -12.36 -15.83
N ILE A 311 29.63 -12.98 -15.79
CA ILE A 311 28.56 -12.75 -16.76
C ILE A 311 27.71 -11.58 -16.30
N TRP A 312 27.68 -10.51 -17.09
CA TRP A 312 26.98 -9.27 -16.79
C TRP A 312 25.89 -8.96 -17.82
N ASP A 313 24.87 -8.21 -17.41
CA ASP A 313 23.77 -7.79 -18.30
C ASP A 313 24.11 -6.49 -19.00
N VAL A 314 23.91 -6.45 -20.32
CA VAL A 314 24.16 -5.24 -21.11
C VAL A 314 23.28 -4.07 -20.67
N PRO A 315 21.94 -4.21 -20.55
CA PRO A 315 21.09 -3.06 -20.19
C PRO A 315 21.45 -2.43 -18.84
N ASN A 316 21.72 -3.22 -17.80
CA ASN A 316 22.05 -2.66 -16.48
C ASN A 316 23.41 -1.94 -16.52
N ASN A 317 24.38 -2.46 -17.28
CA ASN A 317 25.75 -1.92 -17.33
C ASN A 317 25.95 -0.84 -18.39
N THR A 318 24.90 -0.48 -19.13
CA THR A 318 24.91 0.60 -20.13
C THR A 318 23.94 1.74 -19.81
N GLN A 319 23.18 1.61 -18.73
CA GLN A 319 22.33 2.67 -18.19
C GLN A 319 23.18 3.77 -17.53
N GLN A 320 22.60 4.97 -17.41
CA GLN A 320 23.20 6.12 -16.70
C GLN A 320 24.61 6.49 -17.21
N GLY A 321 24.83 6.42 -18.53
CA GLY A 321 26.10 6.82 -19.16
C GLY A 321 27.26 5.82 -18.99
N ARG A 322 27.03 4.65 -18.35
CA ARG A 322 28.06 3.61 -18.23
C ARG A 322 28.37 3.00 -19.60
N LYS A 323 29.66 2.78 -19.89
CA LYS A 323 30.13 2.17 -21.16
C LYS A 323 30.19 0.63 -21.12
N GLY A 324 29.83 0.00 -20.00
CA GLY A 324 29.86 -1.45 -19.84
C GLY A 324 30.13 -1.90 -18.41
N HIS A 325 30.52 -3.18 -18.29
CA HIS A 325 30.91 -3.77 -17.02
C HIS A 325 32.23 -3.21 -16.51
N VAL A 326 32.28 -2.94 -15.20
CA VAL A 326 33.48 -2.57 -14.45
C VAL A 326 33.76 -3.69 -13.46
N CYS A 327 34.98 -4.24 -13.47
CA CYS A 327 35.37 -5.32 -12.57
C CYS A 327 35.39 -4.84 -11.12
N GLY A 328 35.03 -5.72 -10.18
CA GLY A 328 34.89 -5.38 -8.75
C GLY A 328 33.54 -4.75 -8.37
N GLU A 329 32.74 -4.30 -9.35
CA GLU A 329 31.42 -3.73 -9.08
C GLU A 329 30.28 -4.74 -9.29
N ARG A 330 29.25 -4.64 -8.44
CA ARG A 330 28.01 -5.41 -8.49
C ARG A 330 26.81 -4.48 -8.53
N PHE A 331 25.85 -4.83 -9.40
CA PHE A 331 24.59 -4.12 -9.49
C PHE A 331 23.63 -4.52 -8.37
N CYS A 332 23.14 -3.54 -7.61
CA CYS A 332 22.13 -3.72 -6.59
C CYS A 332 20.74 -3.43 -7.17
N GLN A 333 19.83 -4.42 -7.07
CA GLN A 333 18.44 -4.25 -7.52
C GLN A 333 17.59 -3.36 -6.61
N LEU A 334 17.99 -3.18 -5.34
CA LEU A 334 17.23 -2.40 -4.37
C LEU A 334 17.36 -0.89 -4.62
N CYS A 335 18.59 -0.41 -4.81
CA CYS A 335 18.87 1.01 -5.07
C CYS A 335 19.04 1.32 -6.58
N ASN A 336 19.00 0.29 -7.43
CA ASN A 336 19.19 0.40 -8.88
C ASN A 336 20.54 1.03 -9.29
N ASN A 337 21.62 0.74 -8.53
CA ASN A 337 22.95 1.31 -8.72
C ASN A 337 24.08 0.26 -8.55
N TYR A 338 25.30 0.60 -8.95
CA TYR A 338 26.50 -0.24 -8.82
C TYR A 338 27.26 0.07 -7.53
N HIS A 339 27.77 -0.97 -6.88
CA HIS A 339 28.58 -0.89 -5.67
C HIS A 339 29.80 -1.78 -5.79
N THR A 340 30.87 -1.46 -5.06
CA THR A 340 31.97 -2.39 -4.87
C THR A 340 31.55 -3.56 -3.96
N ASP A 341 32.44 -4.53 -3.79
CA ASP A 341 32.40 -5.61 -2.80
C ASP A 341 31.83 -5.26 -1.42
N ARG A 342 32.00 -4.01 -0.98
CA ARG A 342 31.47 -3.46 0.28
C ARG A 342 29.94 -3.41 0.39
N GLY A 343 29.20 -3.55 -0.72
CA GLY A 343 27.74 -3.73 -0.72
C GLY A 343 26.91 -2.45 -0.85
N CYS A 344 25.57 -2.61 -0.79
CA CYS A 344 24.60 -1.51 -0.91
C CYS A 344 24.41 -0.82 0.43
N TYR A 345 25.24 0.19 0.71
CA TYR A 345 25.00 1.09 1.84
C TYR A 345 23.76 1.93 1.59
N ILE A 346 22.92 2.10 2.63
CA ILE A 346 21.92 3.16 2.66
C ILE A 346 22.71 4.46 2.56
N LYS A 347 22.80 5.02 1.36
CA LYS A 347 23.27 6.39 1.20
C LYS A 347 22.27 7.24 1.99
N THR A 348 22.77 8.14 2.84
CA THR A 348 21.98 9.28 3.31
C THR A 348 21.22 9.81 2.10
N LEU A 349 19.89 9.95 2.22
CA LEU A 349 19.08 10.53 1.16
C LEU A 349 19.79 11.83 0.78
N GLN A 350 20.46 11.85 -0.38
CA GLN A 350 21.01 13.09 -0.92
C GLN A 350 19.78 13.99 -0.99
N PRO A 351 19.72 15.08 -0.20
CA PRO A 351 18.58 15.96 -0.23
C PRO A 351 18.41 16.34 -1.70
N LYS A 352 17.29 15.93 -2.31
CA LYS A 352 16.98 16.47 -3.62
C LYS A 352 17.00 17.98 -3.43
N GLU A 353 17.72 18.71 -4.29
CA GLU A 353 17.67 20.17 -4.26
C GLU A 353 16.21 20.59 -4.12
N GLN A 354 15.89 21.10 -2.94
CA GLN A 354 14.52 21.36 -2.56
C GLN A 354 14.16 22.65 -3.25
N LYS A 355 13.39 22.53 -4.33
CA LYS A 355 12.90 23.69 -5.07
C LYS A 355 12.17 24.60 -4.08
N ASP A 356 12.36 25.91 -4.27
CA ASP A 356 11.63 26.90 -3.51
C ASP A 356 10.12 26.63 -3.55
N TYR A 357 9.50 26.72 -2.38
CA TYR A 357 8.06 26.48 -2.20
C TYR A 357 7.50 27.47 -1.18
N ARG A 358 6.17 27.54 -1.12
CA ARG A 358 5.45 28.27 -0.08
C ARG A 358 4.49 27.37 0.67
N ILE A 359 4.20 27.80 1.88
CA ILE A 359 3.21 27.24 2.78
C ILE A 359 2.05 28.24 2.83
N VAL A 360 0.83 27.73 2.69
CA VAL A 360 -0.41 28.48 2.91
C VAL A 360 -1.17 27.80 4.03
N ALA A 361 -1.27 28.40 5.20
CA ALA A 361 -2.14 27.92 6.26
C ALA A 361 -3.50 28.60 6.13
N PHE A 362 -4.60 27.85 6.24
CA PHE A 362 -5.94 28.43 6.14
C PHE A 362 -6.92 27.77 7.12
N ASP A 363 -7.96 28.51 7.47
CA ASP A 363 -9.10 28.08 8.29
C ASP A 363 -10.40 28.60 7.66
N LEU A 364 -11.51 27.89 7.87
CA LEU A 364 -12.83 28.26 7.36
C LEU A 364 -13.80 28.41 8.54
N GLU A 365 -14.52 29.54 8.58
CA GLU A 365 -15.76 29.61 9.35
C GLU A 365 -16.96 29.36 8.44
N THR A 366 -17.92 28.60 8.98
CA THR A 366 -19.11 28.17 8.25
C THR A 366 -20.37 28.60 8.96
N MET A 367 -21.33 29.09 8.19
CA MET A 367 -22.71 29.27 8.62
C MET A 367 -23.38 27.89 8.74
N GLN A 368 -24.16 27.70 9.80
CA GLN A 368 -24.90 26.46 10.08
C GLN A 368 -26.40 26.73 10.36
N HIS A 369 -26.90 27.92 10.02
CA HIS A 369 -28.26 28.35 10.35
C HIS A 369 -29.34 27.58 9.55
N LEU A 370 -29.02 27.06 8.36
CA LEU A 370 -29.96 26.33 7.50
C LEU A 370 -29.86 24.80 7.66
N PRO A 371 -30.98 24.09 7.83
CA PRO A 371 -30.99 22.63 7.77
C PRO A 371 -30.75 22.14 6.33
N VAL A 372 -30.20 20.93 6.20
CA VAL A 372 -30.02 20.21 4.93
C VAL A 372 -31.38 19.90 4.30
N ASP A 373 -32.36 19.55 5.13
CA ASP A 373 -33.72 19.17 4.76
C ASP A 373 -34.68 19.63 5.88
N GLN A 374 -35.85 20.15 5.51
CA GLN A 374 -36.89 20.54 6.46
C GLN A 374 -37.37 19.36 7.32
N GLN A 375 -37.23 18.12 6.84
CA GLN A 375 -37.58 16.90 7.58
C GLN A 375 -36.53 16.49 8.63
N ARG A 376 -35.31 17.03 8.58
CA ARG A 376 -34.19 16.69 9.46
C ARG A 376 -33.47 17.95 9.94
N PRO A 377 -34.09 18.75 10.83
CA PRO A 377 -33.58 20.05 11.27
C PRO A 377 -32.23 19.96 12.01
N GLU A 378 -31.85 18.78 12.50
CA GLU A 378 -30.58 18.50 13.16
C GLU A 378 -29.40 18.40 12.19
N GLN A 379 -29.64 18.08 10.91
CA GLN A 379 -28.59 18.04 9.89
C GLN A 379 -28.50 19.42 9.25
N ARG A 380 -27.36 20.10 9.38
CA ARG A 380 -27.18 21.49 8.93
C ARG A 380 -26.18 21.60 7.79
N ASN A 381 -26.45 22.51 6.85
CA ASN A 381 -25.51 22.81 5.78
C ASN A 381 -24.36 23.65 6.33
N HIS A 382 -23.12 23.26 6.03
CA HIS A 382 -21.93 24.06 6.32
C HIS A 382 -21.59 24.90 5.10
N GLU A 383 -21.88 26.20 5.16
CA GLU A 383 -21.61 27.14 4.08
C GLU A 383 -20.53 28.13 4.50
N PRO A 384 -19.35 28.16 3.82
CA PRO A 384 -18.28 29.07 4.20
C PRO A 384 -18.64 30.53 3.97
N ASN A 385 -18.63 31.32 5.04
CA ASN A 385 -18.84 32.77 4.99
C ASN A 385 -17.55 33.56 5.30
N PHE A 386 -16.50 32.88 5.73
CA PHE A 386 -15.21 33.46 6.01
C PHE A 386 -14.08 32.45 5.76
N VAL A 387 -12.99 32.92 5.17
CA VAL A 387 -11.74 32.16 5.00
C VAL A 387 -10.58 33.05 5.39
N SER A 388 -9.79 32.64 6.38
CA SER A 388 -8.49 33.25 6.66
C SER A 388 -7.37 32.42 6.06
N ALA A 389 -6.41 33.08 5.42
CA ALA A 389 -5.22 32.46 4.86
C ALA A 389 -3.95 33.22 5.23
N LYS A 390 -2.91 32.49 5.62
CA LYS A 390 -1.56 33.01 5.85
C LYS A 390 -0.53 32.34 4.95
N VAL A 391 0.32 33.13 4.29
CA VAL A 391 1.34 32.64 3.34
C VAL A 391 2.74 32.95 3.82
N ALA A 392 3.63 31.95 3.75
CA ALA A 392 5.05 32.12 4.00
C ALA A 392 5.90 31.09 3.23
N CYS A 393 7.11 31.46 2.82
CA CYS A 393 8.12 30.54 2.29
C CYS A 393 9.18 30.25 3.35
N PRO A 394 9.98 29.17 3.23
CA PRO A 394 11.04 28.84 4.19
C PRO A 394 11.94 30.03 4.51
N THR A 395 12.42 30.75 3.49
CA THR A 395 13.27 31.94 3.68
C THR A 395 12.58 33.03 4.50
N CYS A 396 11.29 33.30 4.24
CA CYS A 396 10.53 34.28 5.01
C CYS A 396 10.30 33.83 6.46
N ILE A 397 10.20 32.52 6.70
CA ILE A 397 10.08 31.95 8.05
C ILE A 397 11.39 32.13 8.81
N ASP A 398 12.51 31.75 8.18
CA ASP A 398 13.83 31.75 8.78
C ASP A 398 14.30 33.15 9.17
N ASN A 399 14.02 34.16 8.33
CA ASN A 399 14.39 35.55 8.60
C ASN A 399 13.31 36.34 9.38
N GLY A 400 12.21 35.69 9.79
CA GLY A 400 11.14 36.32 10.57
C GLY A 400 10.22 37.28 9.80
N LYS A 401 10.48 37.54 8.50
CA LYS A 401 9.70 38.48 7.68
C LYS A 401 8.23 38.10 7.52
N TRP A 402 7.90 36.81 7.66
CA TRP A 402 6.52 36.33 7.63
C TRP A 402 5.60 36.92 8.72
N LYS A 403 6.15 37.53 9.77
CA LYS A 403 5.38 38.08 10.90
C LYS A 403 4.81 39.48 10.64
N SER A 404 5.55 40.33 9.93
CA SER A 404 5.25 41.77 9.85
C SER A 404 5.66 42.43 8.54
N ASP A 405 6.35 41.73 7.63
CA ASP A 405 6.89 42.31 6.40
C ASP A 405 6.03 41.93 5.19
N THR A 406 5.30 42.92 4.66
CA THR A 406 4.50 42.81 3.43
C THR A 406 5.31 43.12 2.17
N SER A 407 6.62 43.36 2.28
CA SER A 407 7.47 43.54 1.09
C SER A 407 7.31 42.33 0.16
N GLY A 408 6.94 42.62 -1.10
CA GLY A 408 6.51 41.63 -2.08
C GLY A 408 7.57 40.55 -2.30
N CYS A 409 7.43 39.42 -1.63
CA CYS A 409 8.34 38.31 -1.76
C CYS A 409 8.05 37.62 -3.10
N ALA A 410 9.09 37.35 -3.89
CA ALA A 410 8.92 36.67 -5.18
C ALA A 410 8.21 35.31 -5.05
N ILE A 411 8.32 34.65 -3.89
CA ILE A 411 7.70 33.35 -3.61
C ILE A 411 6.27 33.51 -3.03
N CYS A 412 6.12 34.32 -1.97
CA CYS A 412 4.88 34.47 -1.22
C CYS A 412 3.88 35.46 -1.83
N GLY A 413 4.33 36.37 -2.70
CA GLY A 413 3.55 37.49 -3.20
C GLY A 413 3.53 38.69 -2.24
N CYS A 414 2.55 39.58 -2.46
CA CYS A 414 2.46 40.91 -1.84
C CYS A 414 1.77 40.92 -0.47
N HIS A 415 1.00 39.87 -0.14
CA HIS A 415 0.20 39.81 1.07
C HIS A 415 0.55 38.54 1.84
N ARG A 416 0.67 38.63 3.16
CA ARG A 416 0.94 37.50 4.07
C ARG A 416 -0.34 37.01 4.71
N THR A 417 -1.21 37.90 5.17
CA THR A 417 -2.51 37.56 5.74
C THR A 417 -3.62 38.08 4.85
N ILE A 418 -4.49 37.18 4.39
CA ILE A 418 -5.61 37.51 3.52
C ILE A 418 -6.87 36.90 4.09
N ALA A 419 -7.94 37.70 4.16
CA ALA A 419 -9.28 37.21 4.46
C ALA A 419 -10.17 37.30 3.22
N PHE A 420 -10.97 36.26 3.01
CA PHE A 420 -12.07 36.25 2.07
C PHE A 420 -13.35 36.21 2.90
N CYS A 421 -14.23 37.18 2.71
CA CYS A 421 -15.36 37.36 3.62
C CYS A 421 -16.57 37.97 2.92
N GLN A 422 -17.76 37.70 3.42
CA GLN A 422 -18.99 38.30 2.88
C GLN A 422 -19.15 39.78 3.29
N ARG A 423 -18.45 40.23 4.33
CA ARG A 423 -18.55 41.59 4.87
C ARG A 423 -17.18 42.12 5.29
N ARG A 424 -16.97 43.43 5.13
CA ARG A 424 -15.78 44.13 5.61
C ARG A 424 -15.74 44.15 7.13
N PHE A 425 -14.53 44.23 7.65
CA PHE A 425 -14.24 44.41 9.07
C PHE A 425 -13.08 45.37 9.31
N THR A 426 -13.02 45.97 10.49
CA THR A 426 -12.06 47.04 10.80
C THR A 426 -11.15 46.73 11.99
N ASP A 427 -11.56 45.83 12.86
CA ASP A 427 -10.94 45.67 14.19
C ASP A 427 -9.73 44.72 14.18
N THR A 428 -9.43 44.10 13.03
CA THR A 428 -8.33 43.15 12.88
C THR A 428 -7.40 43.57 11.76
N GLN A 429 -6.10 43.66 12.08
CA GLN A 429 -5.06 44.00 11.12
C GLN A 429 -4.82 42.82 10.16
N ILE A 430 -5.13 43.02 8.88
CA ILE A 430 -4.92 42.04 7.82
C ILE A 430 -4.39 42.73 6.57
N ASP A 431 -3.49 42.08 5.83
CA ASP A 431 -2.85 42.71 4.68
C ASP A 431 -3.82 42.94 3.52
N LYS A 432 -4.77 42.02 3.32
CA LYS A 432 -5.80 42.12 2.28
C LYS A 432 -7.13 41.52 2.74
N GLN A 433 -8.20 42.30 2.56
CA GLN A 433 -9.58 41.79 2.65
C GLN A 433 -10.18 41.70 1.25
N VAL A 434 -10.69 40.53 0.90
CA VAL A 434 -11.43 40.26 -0.34
C VAL A 434 -12.89 40.07 0.03
N VAL A 435 -13.70 41.10 -0.19
CA VAL A 435 -15.12 41.08 0.18
C VAL A 435 -15.95 40.62 -1.01
N VAL A 436 -16.55 39.43 -0.88
CA VAL A 436 -17.29 38.73 -1.94
C VAL A 436 -18.41 37.87 -1.35
N ASP A 437 -19.45 37.61 -2.14
CA ASP A 437 -20.57 36.77 -1.69
C ASP A 437 -20.17 35.31 -1.46
N ASN A 438 -19.19 34.80 -2.22
CA ASN A 438 -18.66 33.43 -2.13
C ASN A 438 -17.17 33.43 -1.71
N PRO A 439 -16.85 33.49 -0.40
CA PRO A 439 -15.48 33.51 0.09
C PRO A 439 -14.63 32.31 -0.33
N LEU A 440 -15.20 31.11 -0.32
CA LEU A 440 -14.50 29.88 -0.71
C LEU A 440 -14.08 29.91 -2.18
N GLU A 441 -14.94 30.42 -3.05
CA GLU A 441 -14.66 30.58 -4.48
C GLU A 441 -13.47 31.51 -4.69
N ALA A 442 -13.48 32.69 -4.07
CA ALA A 442 -12.39 33.65 -4.18
C ALA A 442 -11.08 33.13 -3.56
N PHE A 443 -11.14 32.38 -2.46
CA PHE A 443 -9.97 31.71 -1.88
C PHE A 443 -9.35 30.70 -2.85
N VAL A 444 -10.17 29.86 -3.48
CA VAL A 444 -9.71 28.88 -4.47
C VAL A 444 -9.14 29.56 -5.70
N ASP A 445 -9.76 30.63 -6.20
CA ASP A 445 -9.22 31.44 -7.31
C ASP A 445 -7.86 32.04 -6.96
N TRP A 446 -7.73 32.63 -5.78
CA TRP A 446 -6.47 33.21 -5.32
C TRP A 446 -5.35 32.15 -5.22
N LEU A 447 -5.67 30.97 -4.71
CA LEU A 447 -4.71 29.85 -4.64
C LEU A 447 -4.25 29.37 -6.02
N ILE A 448 -5.11 29.42 -7.03
CA ILE A 448 -4.86 28.86 -8.36
C ILE A 448 -4.20 29.88 -9.28
N ASN A 449 -4.64 31.14 -9.24
CA ASN A 449 -4.37 32.15 -10.25
C ASN A 449 -3.53 33.33 -9.74
N ASP A 450 -3.75 33.79 -8.50
CA ASP A 450 -3.16 35.05 -8.02
C ASP A 450 -1.76 34.87 -7.43
N LEU A 451 -1.49 33.71 -6.84
CA LEU A 451 -0.16 33.41 -6.29
C LEU A 451 0.87 33.19 -7.41
N PRO A 452 2.16 33.56 -7.21
CA PRO A 452 3.19 33.41 -8.23
C PRO A 452 3.32 31.98 -8.78
N ILE A 453 3.07 31.81 -10.09
CA ILE A 453 2.96 30.52 -10.81
C ILE A 453 4.25 29.70 -10.92
N LYS A 454 5.39 30.23 -10.42
CA LYS A 454 6.69 29.56 -10.48
C LYS A 454 6.90 28.56 -9.33
N TYR A 455 6.19 28.74 -8.21
CA TYR A 455 6.47 28.05 -6.95
C TYR A 455 5.32 27.14 -6.53
N ASP A 456 5.66 25.96 -6.01
CA ASP A 456 4.67 25.03 -5.49
C ASP A 456 4.07 25.55 -4.17
N SER A 457 2.76 25.32 -3.98
CA SER A 457 2.01 25.69 -2.78
C SER A 457 1.68 24.45 -1.96
N TYR A 458 2.14 24.42 -0.70
CA TYR A 458 1.70 23.45 0.30
C TYR A 458 0.66 24.09 1.20
N VAL A 459 -0.59 23.66 1.08
CA VAL A 459 -1.73 24.27 1.74
C VAL A 459 -2.10 23.42 2.96
N TYR A 460 -2.23 24.03 4.13
CA TYR A 460 -2.47 23.35 5.40
C TYR A 460 -3.71 23.91 6.07
N SER A 461 -4.57 23.00 6.54
CA SER A 461 -5.56 23.31 7.58
C SER A 461 -5.42 22.28 8.71
N HIS A 462 -5.82 22.66 9.93
CA HIS A 462 -5.63 21.82 11.10
C HIS A 462 -6.84 20.92 11.33
N PHE A 463 -6.63 19.59 11.25
CA PHE A 463 -7.69 18.59 11.27
C PHE A 463 -8.67 18.71 10.08
N GLY A 464 -8.32 19.50 9.07
CA GLY A 464 -9.20 19.81 7.93
C GLY A 464 -9.47 18.63 7.01
N GLY A 465 -8.74 17.52 7.15
CA GLY A 465 -8.99 16.27 6.44
C GLY A 465 -10.38 15.65 6.70
N ARG A 466 -11.11 16.17 7.69
CA ARG A 466 -12.54 15.86 7.96
C ARG A 466 -13.46 17.08 7.86
N PHE A 467 -12.90 18.28 7.71
CA PHE A 467 -13.61 19.56 7.74
C PHE A 467 -13.22 20.41 6.51
N ASP A 468 -12.32 21.38 6.67
CA ASP A 468 -12.07 22.45 5.68
C ASP A 468 -11.64 21.93 4.31
N MET A 469 -10.80 20.90 4.28
CA MET A 469 -10.31 20.31 3.03
C MET A 469 -11.43 19.61 2.27
N VAL A 470 -12.45 19.08 2.96
CA VAL A 470 -13.60 18.41 2.33
C VAL A 470 -14.46 19.43 1.60
N ILE A 471 -14.70 20.58 2.23
CA ILE A 471 -15.46 21.69 1.63
C ILE A 471 -14.67 22.29 0.46
N THR A 472 -13.37 22.51 0.64
CA THR A 472 -12.47 23.01 -0.42
C THR A 472 -12.38 22.04 -1.59
N PHE A 473 -12.35 20.73 -1.34
CA PHE A 473 -12.39 19.69 -2.38
C PHE A 473 -13.66 19.79 -3.23
N ARG A 474 -14.83 19.98 -2.58
CA ARG A 474 -16.10 20.16 -3.30
C ARG A 474 -16.01 21.31 -4.30
N GLU A 475 -15.43 22.43 -3.89
CA GLU A 475 -15.30 23.61 -4.74
C GLU A 475 -14.33 23.40 -5.90
N LEU A 476 -13.15 22.82 -5.63
CA LEU A 476 -12.21 22.43 -6.68
C LEU A 476 -12.86 21.50 -7.71
N PHE A 477 -13.66 20.53 -7.26
CA PHE A 477 -14.36 19.59 -8.13
C PHE A 477 -15.42 20.29 -9.01
N ARG A 478 -16.21 21.21 -8.44
CA ARG A 478 -17.19 22.01 -9.20
C ARG A 478 -16.55 22.84 -10.31
N ARG A 479 -15.31 23.28 -10.09
CA ARG A 479 -14.51 24.04 -11.06
C ARG A 479 -13.78 23.16 -12.10
N GLY A 480 -14.04 21.86 -12.10
CA GLY A 480 -13.48 20.92 -13.08
C GLY A 480 -12.08 20.39 -12.73
N PHE A 481 -11.57 20.64 -11.52
CA PHE A 481 -10.35 19.98 -11.07
C PHE A 481 -10.66 18.55 -10.60
N ASN A 482 -9.75 17.62 -10.90
CA ASN A 482 -9.79 16.26 -10.38
C ASN A 482 -8.51 15.96 -9.58
N PRO A 483 -8.43 16.35 -8.30
CA PRO A 483 -7.23 16.19 -7.47
C PRO A 483 -6.90 14.73 -7.18
N ASP A 484 -5.61 14.39 -7.13
CA ASP A 484 -5.15 13.10 -6.60
C ASP A 484 -5.31 13.11 -5.07
N MET A 485 -6.04 12.13 -4.51
CA MET A 485 -6.34 12.09 -3.08
C MET A 485 -5.71 10.89 -2.38
N LEU A 486 -5.04 11.13 -1.25
CA LEU A 486 -4.63 10.11 -0.29
C LEU A 486 -5.61 10.12 0.89
N ARG A 487 -6.39 9.05 1.04
CA ARG A 487 -7.43 8.93 2.08
C ARG A 487 -7.46 7.54 2.71
N ARG A 488 -7.96 7.45 3.94
CA ARG A 488 -8.33 6.18 4.60
C ARG A 488 -9.72 6.35 5.20
N GLY A 489 -10.68 5.59 4.68
CA GLY A 489 -12.10 5.80 5.01
C GLY A 489 -12.54 7.23 4.67
N ASN A 490 -13.14 7.90 5.65
CA ASN A 490 -13.64 9.28 5.54
C ASN A 490 -12.59 10.35 5.89
N LYS A 491 -11.36 9.96 6.28
CA LYS A 491 -10.29 10.94 6.56
C LYS A 491 -9.43 11.15 5.31
N MET A 492 -9.31 12.39 4.87
CA MET A 492 -8.38 12.84 3.85
C MET A 492 -7.03 13.23 4.48
N TYR A 493 -5.92 12.75 3.94
CA TYR A 493 -4.56 13.07 4.42
C TYR A 493 -3.85 14.07 3.51
N GLU A 494 -3.96 13.86 2.20
CA GLU A 494 -3.38 14.72 1.18
C GLU A 494 -4.35 14.83 -0.01
N MET A 495 -4.44 16.02 -0.60
CA MET A 495 -5.14 16.29 -1.85
C MET A 495 -4.23 17.12 -2.75
N ARG A 496 -3.95 16.62 -3.96
CA ARG A 496 -2.99 17.24 -4.89
C ARG A 496 -3.67 17.69 -6.17
N VAL A 497 -3.65 19.00 -6.41
CA VAL A 497 -4.06 19.62 -7.66
C VAL A 497 -2.83 19.74 -8.57
N ARG A 498 -2.88 19.09 -9.73
CA ARG A 498 -1.79 19.13 -10.72
C ARG A 498 -1.81 20.42 -11.51
N LYS A 499 -0.64 20.83 -12.00
CA LYS A 499 -0.47 21.98 -12.90
C LYS A 499 -1.47 21.94 -14.07
N GLN A 500 -2.09 23.08 -14.34
CA GLN A 500 -2.78 23.35 -15.59
C GLN A 500 -2.19 24.62 -16.23
N LYS A 501 -2.57 24.92 -17.49
CA LYS A 501 -2.07 26.11 -18.19
C LYS A 501 -2.63 27.36 -17.49
N GLY A 502 -1.74 28.24 -17.03
CA GLY A 502 -2.13 29.47 -16.33
C GLY A 502 -2.33 29.33 -14.82
N SER A 503 -2.16 28.13 -14.24
CA SER A 503 -2.27 27.91 -12.80
C SER A 503 -0.92 27.61 -12.15
N ASN A 504 -0.91 27.68 -10.81
CA ASN A 504 0.23 27.30 -9.99
C ASN A 504 0.77 25.88 -10.30
N PRO A 505 2.10 25.64 -10.18
CA PRO A 505 2.72 24.43 -10.67
C PRO A 505 2.27 23.17 -9.92
N ASN A 506 2.19 23.19 -8.59
CA ASN A 506 1.49 22.18 -7.80
C ASN A 506 0.84 22.83 -6.59
N ILE A 507 -0.39 22.44 -6.28
CA ILE A 507 -1.06 22.80 -5.03
C ILE A 507 -1.33 21.50 -4.26
N VAL A 508 -0.73 21.37 -3.08
CA VAL A 508 -0.79 20.17 -2.26
C VAL A 508 -1.42 20.52 -0.92
N PHE A 509 -2.67 20.14 -0.74
CA PHE A 509 -3.38 20.28 0.53
C PHE A 509 -3.01 19.13 1.47
N ARG A 510 -2.72 19.46 2.74
CA ARG A 510 -2.33 18.52 3.79
C ARG A 510 -2.99 18.87 5.10
N ASP A 511 -3.37 17.84 5.84
CA ASP A 511 -3.87 18.00 7.20
C ASP A 511 -2.70 18.10 8.19
N SER A 512 -2.53 19.28 8.81
CA SER A 512 -1.45 19.57 9.75
C SER A 512 -1.53 18.74 11.04
N PHE A 513 -2.69 18.17 11.37
CA PHE A 513 -2.86 17.25 12.49
C PHE A 513 -1.99 15.99 12.34
N ASN A 514 -1.65 15.59 11.11
CA ASN A 514 -0.75 14.45 10.89
C ASN A 514 0.72 14.77 11.22
N LEU A 515 1.08 16.06 11.28
CA LEU A 515 2.38 16.52 11.74
C LEU A 515 2.37 16.80 13.24
N MET A 516 1.24 17.31 13.74
CA MET A 516 1.04 17.74 15.12
C MET A 516 -0.28 17.13 15.64
N PRO A 517 -0.28 15.87 16.12
CA PRO A 517 -1.50 15.14 16.47
C PRO A 517 -2.05 15.56 17.84
N SER A 518 -2.35 16.84 17.98
CA SER A 518 -2.84 17.50 19.19
C SER A 518 -3.87 18.56 18.79
N ALA A 519 -4.85 18.83 19.64
CA ALA A 519 -5.82 19.89 19.38
C ALA A 519 -5.15 21.27 19.46
N LEU A 520 -5.61 22.25 18.66
CA LEU A 520 -5.06 23.62 18.65
C LEU A 520 -4.93 24.24 20.06
N ALA A 521 -5.94 24.06 20.92
CA ALA A 521 -5.92 24.58 22.28
C ALA A 521 -4.80 23.98 23.15
N ALA A 522 -4.42 22.72 22.90
CA ALA A 522 -3.32 22.07 23.60
C ALA A 522 -1.94 22.47 23.05
N LEU A 523 -1.86 22.94 21.80
CA LEU A 523 -0.60 23.41 21.22
C LEU A 523 -0.09 24.70 21.88
N VAL A 524 -0.99 25.58 22.33
CA VAL A 524 -0.64 26.86 22.97
C VAL A 524 0.26 26.64 24.21
N PRO A 525 -0.15 25.87 25.23
CA PRO A 525 0.71 25.59 26.39
C PRO A 525 1.88 24.64 26.05
N GLN A 526 1.71 23.70 25.12
CA GLN A 526 2.78 22.75 24.75
C GLN A 526 4.00 23.44 24.14
N PHE A 527 3.79 24.53 23.40
CA PHE A 527 4.85 25.26 22.70
C PHE A 527 5.10 26.66 23.25
N GLY A 528 4.47 27.03 24.37
CA GLY A 528 4.59 28.36 24.96
C GLY A 528 4.20 29.47 23.98
N LEU A 529 3.16 29.25 23.19
CA LEU A 529 2.73 30.23 22.19
C LEU A 529 2.00 31.38 22.90
N ASP A 530 2.40 32.61 22.59
CA ASP A 530 1.70 33.82 23.03
C ASP A 530 0.46 34.02 22.15
N VAL A 531 -0.66 33.44 22.61
CA VAL A 531 -1.94 33.40 21.89
C VAL A 531 -3.09 33.64 22.87
N GLU A 532 -3.99 34.56 22.54
CA GLU A 532 -5.27 34.72 23.25
C GLU A 532 -6.15 33.45 23.18
N GLU A 533 -6.84 33.15 24.28
CA GLU A 533 -7.73 31.98 24.37
C GLU A 533 -8.91 32.07 23.39
N LYS A 534 -9.37 30.92 22.88
CA LYS A 534 -10.44 30.90 21.86
C LYS A 534 -11.77 31.17 22.58
N PRO A 535 -12.51 32.25 22.28
CA PRO A 535 -13.84 32.39 22.84
C PRO A 535 -14.77 31.30 22.29
N PHE A 536 -15.90 31.08 22.95
CA PHE A 536 -16.95 30.25 22.38
C PHE A 536 -17.58 30.96 21.18
N PHE A 537 -17.85 30.21 20.10
CA PHE A 537 -18.42 30.76 18.88
C PHE A 537 -19.89 30.38 18.70
N PRO A 538 -20.79 31.36 18.48
CA PRO A 538 -22.22 31.10 18.32
C PRO A 538 -22.53 30.66 16.88
N HIS A 539 -22.29 29.38 16.59
CA HIS A 539 -22.44 28.75 15.27
C HIS A 539 -23.79 29.02 14.58
N LEU A 540 -24.91 29.04 15.31
CA LEU A 540 -26.24 29.27 14.70
C LEU A 540 -26.54 30.75 14.49
N ALA A 541 -25.95 31.62 15.31
CA ALA A 541 -26.08 33.07 15.13
C ALA A 541 -25.25 33.57 13.95
N ASN A 542 -24.27 32.80 13.47
CA ASN A 542 -23.51 33.08 12.26
C ASN A 542 -24.38 32.94 11.00
N CYS A 543 -25.09 34.03 10.67
CA CYS A 543 -25.93 34.14 9.49
C CYS A 543 -25.99 35.59 8.96
N PRO A 544 -26.32 35.79 7.66
CA PRO A 544 -26.23 37.09 7.02
C PRO A 544 -27.14 38.17 7.64
N SER A 545 -28.28 37.78 8.21
CA SER A 545 -29.22 38.71 8.85
C SER A 545 -28.66 39.36 10.11
N ASN A 546 -27.63 38.77 10.71
CA ASN A 546 -27.04 39.21 11.96
C ASN A 546 -25.74 40.00 11.77
N TYR A 547 -25.21 40.09 10.55
CA TYR A 547 -23.97 40.81 10.27
C TYR A 547 -24.16 42.32 10.43
N GLY A 548 -23.21 42.97 11.11
CA GLY A 548 -23.27 44.42 11.39
C GLY A 548 -24.34 44.82 12.42
N ARG A 549 -24.89 43.84 13.18
CA ARG A 549 -25.86 44.07 14.24
C ARG A 549 -25.32 43.57 15.57
N GLN A 550 -25.71 44.25 16.63
CA GLN A 550 -25.54 43.75 17.99
C GLN A 550 -26.54 42.61 18.22
N ILE A 551 -26.05 41.45 18.66
CA ILE A 551 -26.87 40.29 18.95
C ILE A 551 -26.60 39.77 20.36
N PHE A 552 -27.54 39.00 20.89
CA PHE A 552 -27.44 38.33 22.19
C PHE A 552 -27.66 36.83 21.99
N PRO A 553 -26.61 36.07 21.61
CA PRO A 553 -26.76 34.64 21.34
C PRO A 553 -27.15 33.87 22.60
N THR A 554 -28.08 32.95 22.43
CA THR A 554 -28.55 32.00 23.44
C THR A 554 -27.61 30.79 23.53
N PRO A 555 -27.66 29.98 24.60
CA PRO A 555 -26.87 28.74 24.69
C PRO A 555 -27.06 27.78 23.51
N ASP A 556 -28.26 27.76 22.90
CA ASP A 556 -28.55 26.94 21.73
C ASP A 556 -27.77 27.42 20.49
N ASP A 557 -27.51 28.74 20.37
CA ASP A 557 -26.70 29.29 19.28
C ASP A 557 -25.24 28.80 19.31
N TYR A 558 -24.74 28.42 20.49
CA TYR A 558 -23.43 27.79 20.69
C TYR A 558 -23.45 26.27 20.56
N ILE A 559 -24.63 25.66 20.33
CA ILE A 559 -24.83 24.21 20.32
C ILE A 559 -24.37 23.61 21.67
N ALA A 560 -24.69 24.29 22.78
CA ALA A 560 -24.20 23.91 24.11
C ALA A 560 -24.59 22.47 24.49
N ASN A 561 -25.74 21.98 24.04
CA ASN A 561 -26.22 20.62 24.34
C ASN A 561 -25.39 19.52 23.66
N GLY A 562 -24.63 19.84 22.62
CA GLY A 562 -23.71 18.92 21.95
C GLY A 562 -22.27 18.94 22.51
N MET A 563 -21.98 19.79 23.49
CA MET A 563 -20.63 19.89 24.07
C MET A 563 -20.31 18.73 25.00
N MET A 564 -19.05 18.28 25.00
CA MET A 564 -18.56 17.30 25.97
C MET A 564 -18.66 17.85 27.41
N PRO A 565 -18.85 17.01 28.44
CA PRO A 565 -19.15 17.47 29.81
C PRO A 565 -18.16 18.49 30.38
N GLU A 566 -16.87 18.33 30.12
CA GLU A 566 -15.84 19.29 30.56
C GLU A 566 -15.98 20.65 29.88
N LYS A 567 -16.13 20.65 28.56
CA LYS A 567 -16.28 21.86 27.76
C LYS A 567 -17.61 22.57 28.06
N ARG A 568 -18.66 21.80 28.37
CA ARG A 568 -19.95 22.34 28.80
C ARG A 568 -19.84 23.07 30.14
N ARG A 569 -19.13 22.52 31.12
CA ARG A 569 -18.87 23.21 32.40
C ARG A 569 -18.12 24.53 32.21
N GLN A 570 -17.10 24.54 31.35
CA GLN A 570 -16.37 25.76 31.00
C GLN A 570 -17.27 26.79 30.30
N PHE A 571 -18.14 26.33 29.39
CA PHE A 571 -19.12 27.18 28.72
C PHE A 571 -20.11 27.80 29.71
N ASP A 572 -20.72 26.99 30.58
CA ASP A 572 -21.72 27.47 31.55
C ASP A 572 -21.09 28.45 32.53
N GLN A 573 -19.86 28.21 32.99
CA GLN A 573 -19.13 29.14 33.87
C GLN A 573 -18.84 30.48 33.17
N CYS A 574 -18.44 30.43 31.89
CA CYS A 574 -18.19 31.63 31.08
C CYS A 574 -19.48 32.40 30.77
N PHE A 575 -20.58 31.70 30.48
CA PHE A 575 -21.87 32.28 30.14
C PHE A 575 -22.57 32.90 31.37
N CYS A 576 -22.50 32.24 32.54
CA CYS A 576 -23.11 32.71 33.79
C CYS A 576 -22.38 33.90 34.43
N ASN A 577 -21.05 34.00 34.29
CA ASN A 577 -20.27 35.11 34.87
C ASN A 577 -20.38 36.41 34.06
N GLY A 578 -21.29 36.45 33.07
CA GLY A 578 -21.36 37.45 32.03
C GLY A 578 -20.29 37.15 30.98
N LEU A 579 -20.72 36.88 29.74
CA LEU A 579 -19.80 36.88 28.61
C LEU A 579 -18.98 38.17 28.69
N PRO A 580 -17.63 38.10 28.59
CA PRO A 580 -16.78 39.29 28.73
C PRO A 580 -17.32 40.40 27.83
N GLN A 581 -17.21 41.66 28.26
CA GLN A 581 -17.73 42.86 27.58
C GLN A 581 -17.40 42.96 26.07
N ASP A 582 -16.50 42.12 25.56
CA ASP A 582 -16.18 41.83 24.16
C ASP A 582 -17.26 41.09 23.35
N SER A 583 -18.28 40.47 23.95
CA SER A 583 -19.43 39.91 23.20
C SER A 583 -20.38 40.99 22.66
N ARG A 584 -20.03 42.28 22.84
CA ARG A 584 -20.69 43.45 22.24
C ARG A 584 -20.15 43.84 20.85
N LYS A 585 -19.40 42.96 20.20
CA LYS A 585 -18.81 43.19 18.88
C LYS A 585 -19.72 42.64 17.77
N ASN A 586 -19.70 43.25 16.58
CA ASN A 586 -20.51 42.77 15.45
C ASN A 586 -20.19 41.30 15.20
N LEU A 587 -21.15 40.51 14.74
CA LEU A 587 -20.92 39.07 14.48
C LEU A 587 -19.76 38.79 13.49
N VAL A 588 -19.49 39.76 12.61
CA VAL A 588 -18.32 39.77 11.72
C VAL A 588 -17.02 39.88 12.54
N ASP A 589 -17.00 40.70 13.59
CA ASP A 589 -15.89 40.83 14.54
C ASP A 589 -15.75 39.62 15.48
N VAL A 590 -16.84 38.90 15.79
CA VAL A 590 -16.80 37.64 16.56
C VAL A 590 -16.20 36.48 15.75
N CYS A 591 -16.48 36.42 14.43
CA CYS A 591 -15.76 35.51 13.52
C CYS A 591 -14.26 35.80 13.51
N LEU A 592 -13.88 37.06 13.73
CA LEU A 592 -12.49 37.51 13.75
C LEU A 592 -11.78 37.28 15.07
N VAL A 593 -12.41 37.41 16.24
CA VAL A 593 -11.76 37.01 17.51
C VAL A 593 -11.51 35.48 17.54
N HIS A 594 -12.30 34.71 16.79
CA HIS A 594 -12.15 33.26 16.69
C HIS A 594 -10.96 32.81 15.81
N GLU A 595 -10.59 33.60 14.78
CA GLU A 595 -9.49 33.30 13.84
C GLU A 595 -8.29 34.27 13.89
N GLY A 596 -8.46 35.44 14.50
CA GLY A 596 -7.64 36.63 14.30
C GLY A 596 -7.08 37.17 15.60
N HIS A 597 -6.18 36.42 16.22
CA HIS A 597 -4.93 36.92 16.77
C HIS A 597 -4.03 35.69 17.06
N GLN A 598 -2.80 35.71 16.52
CA GLN A 598 -1.65 34.92 17.00
C GLN A 598 -1.49 33.41 16.69
N ARG A 599 -2.40 32.71 15.99
CA ARG A 599 -2.39 31.22 15.92
C ARG A 599 -1.54 30.51 14.86
N LEU A 600 -0.42 31.10 14.46
CA LEU A 600 0.61 30.37 13.70
C LEU A 600 1.98 30.55 14.33
N GLY A 601 2.09 30.24 15.63
CA GLY A 601 3.39 29.97 16.23
C GLY A 601 4.04 28.78 15.52
N THR A 602 5.25 28.97 14.97
CA THR A 602 5.99 27.88 14.35
C THR A 602 6.58 26.99 15.43
N ILE A 603 6.24 25.70 15.37
CA ILE A 603 7.01 24.66 16.04
C ILE A 603 8.23 24.38 15.17
N ARG A 604 9.43 24.67 15.68
CA ARG A 604 10.67 24.13 15.11
C ARG A 604 10.68 22.63 15.34
N ILE A 605 10.52 21.84 14.28
CA ILE A 605 11.03 20.48 14.26
C ILE A 605 12.42 20.60 13.64
N ASN A 606 13.46 20.55 14.49
CA ASN A 606 14.81 20.31 13.99
C ASN A 606 14.79 18.96 13.26
N THR A 607 15.14 18.98 11.98
CA THR A 607 15.37 17.78 11.17
C THR A 607 16.53 16.97 11.68
#